data_AF-A0A0B4HCL7-F1
#
_entry.id   AF-A0A0B4HCL7-F1
#
_cell.length_a   1.000
_cell.length_b   1.000
_cell.length_c   1.000
_cell.angle_alpha   90.00
_cell.angle_beta   90.00
_cell.angle_gamma   90.00
#
_symmetry.space_group_name_H-M   'P 1'
#
loop_
_entity.id
_entity.type
_entity.pdbx_description
1 polymer ?
#
loop_
_entity_poly.entity_id
_entity_poly.type
_entity_poly.pdbx_seq_one_letter_code
_entity_poly.pdbx_strand_id
1 'polypeptide(L)'
;MAELAVLRGVAAGDRAWEDYEAQPLTDNQVKCFLGELLLLADAVATTPALSCQMPYKRWKDSKGHAVVIDEAGNISRPDLYSVWGNTMIPLFLAGDEKQLPPAVMSANDKDNKGNALNRHAADAGISALEFFKVTGWPVFRLRTQLRMARGLFTLSHMLFYSDVPCAYDASCDIASPAHAVGRLMENFMRAKFAELRPSPQNELREVFVHCPGSESKVDANGSQSNLRQVQIAVALLDQFVRIHRDDPRVDPADIVIIAPYTANVATINRELQNYDSLQGVEPAATVDSFQGREASIIVLILGTTEKTGPGFTADEQRLNVALSRQKSYLLIVGDINVTGPVGARAPAVGAGRGGRGGYVPRATDYFQIARGNGVVNIRAVALRGLLLAIQNAGRVATFAI
;
A
#
# COMPACT_ATOMS: atom_id res chain seq x y z
N MET A 1 -7.92 -31.04 -31.16
CA MET A 1 -9.17 -31.01 -30.34
C MET A 1 -9.22 -32.11 -29.29
N ALA A 2 -8.94 -33.39 -29.61
CA ALA A 2 -8.88 -34.47 -28.61
C ALA A 2 -7.79 -34.27 -27.55
N GLU A 3 -6.64 -33.70 -27.93
CA GLU A 3 -5.50 -33.44 -27.05
C GLU A 3 -5.79 -32.45 -25.90
N LEU A 4 -6.82 -31.60 -26.01
CA LEU A 4 -7.18 -30.62 -24.98
C LEU A 4 -8.30 -31.10 -24.04
N ALA A 5 -8.79 -32.33 -24.20
CA ALA A 5 -9.98 -32.80 -23.50
C ALA A 5 -9.82 -32.77 -21.97
N VAL A 6 -8.63 -33.14 -21.49
CA VAL A 6 -8.31 -33.12 -20.04
C VAL A 6 -8.28 -31.70 -19.52
N LEU A 7 -7.48 -30.81 -20.16
CA LEU A 7 -7.37 -29.40 -19.76
C LEU A 7 -8.73 -28.68 -19.80
N ARG A 8 -9.57 -28.97 -20.81
CA ARG A 8 -10.92 -28.41 -20.91
C ARG A 8 -11.82 -28.91 -19.79
N GLY A 9 -11.76 -30.20 -19.45
CA GLY A 9 -12.50 -30.76 -18.32
C GLY A 9 -12.10 -30.10 -17.01
N VAL A 10 -10.80 -29.85 -16.79
CA VAL A 10 -10.31 -29.12 -15.61
C VAL A 10 -10.82 -27.68 -15.60
N ALA A 11 -10.74 -26.97 -16.72
CA ALA A 11 -11.22 -25.59 -16.84
C ALA A 11 -12.75 -25.47 -16.67
N ALA A 12 -13.51 -26.50 -17.04
CA ALA A 12 -14.95 -26.58 -16.86
C ALA A 12 -15.39 -27.05 -15.46
N GLY A 13 -14.44 -27.52 -14.62
CA GLY A 13 -14.72 -28.11 -13.32
C GLY A 13 -15.21 -29.56 -13.38
N ASP A 14 -15.18 -30.20 -14.54
CA ASP A 14 -15.58 -31.60 -14.75
C ASP A 14 -14.48 -32.60 -14.36
N ARG A 15 -13.25 -32.12 -14.12
CA ARG A 15 -12.06 -32.91 -13.78
C ARG A 15 -11.21 -32.21 -12.74
N ALA A 16 -10.45 -32.99 -11.97
CA ALA A 16 -9.54 -32.46 -10.97
C ALA A 16 -8.20 -32.05 -11.61
N TRP A 17 -7.43 -31.17 -10.96
CA TRP A 17 -6.13 -30.71 -11.49
C TRP A 17 -5.14 -31.88 -11.66
N GLU A 18 -5.23 -32.87 -10.78
CA GLU A 18 -4.44 -34.09 -10.75
C GLU A 18 -4.62 -34.91 -12.05
N ASP A 19 -5.80 -34.85 -12.68
CA ASP A 19 -6.06 -35.51 -13.97
C ASP A 19 -5.21 -34.89 -15.08
N TYR A 20 -4.96 -33.58 -15.02
CA TYR A 20 -4.08 -32.89 -15.96
C TYR A 20 -2.60 -33.19 -15.68
N GLU A 21 -2.19 -33.24 -14.41
CA GLU A 21 -0.80 -33.58 -14.05
C GLU A 21 -0.39 -34.99 -14.49
N ALA A 22 -1.34 -35.93 -14.55
CA ALA A 22 -1.10 -37.27 -15.07
C ALA A 22 -0.86 -37.29 -16.60
N GLN A 23 -1.36 -36.30 -17.34
CA GLN A 23 -1.24 -36.19 -18.79
C GLN A 23 -1.07 -34.72 -19.23
N PRO A 24 0.06 -34.08 -18.89
CA PRO A 24 0.24 -32.67 -19.15
C PRO A 24 0.45 -32.43 -20.63
N LEU A 25 -0.03 -31.28 -21.11
CA LEU A 25 0.32 -30.80 -22.45
C LEU A 25 1.80 -30.47 -22.49
N THR A 26 2.42 -30.71 -23.65
CA THR A 26 3.77 -30.20 -23.91
C THR A 26 3.76 -28.67 -24.00
N ASP A 27 4.88 -28.03 -23.66
CA ASP A 27 5.05 -26.58 -23.79
C ASP A 27 4.69 -26.06 -25.20
N ASN A 28 4.98 -26.85 -26.24
CA ASN A 28 4.64 -26.49 -27.61
C ASN A 28 3.13 -26.51 -27.86
N GLN A 29 2.41 -27.50 -27.33
CA GLN A 29 0.94 -27.55 -27.42
C GLN A 29 0.31 -26.36 -26.70
N VAL A 30 0.80 -26.02 -25.51
CA VAL A 30 0.33 -24.85 -24.74
C VAL A 30 0.59 -23.56 -25.52
N LYS A 31 1.80 -23.38 -26.07
CA LYS A 31 2.17 -22.20 -26.89
C LYS A 31 1.31 -22.07 -28.14
N CYS A 32 1.06 -23.16 -28.86
CA CYS A 32 0.20 -23.15 -30.04
C CYS A 32 -1.23 -22.73 -29.67
N PHE A 33 -1.80 -23.33 -28.64
CA PHE A 33 -3.14 -23.00 -28.17
C PHE A 33 -3.25 -21.54 -27.71
N LEU A 34 -2.26 -21.05 -26.95
CA LEU A 34 -2.20 -19.65 -26.53
C LEU A 34 -2.14 -18.69 -27.75
N GLY A 35 -1.40 -19.07 -28.79
CA GLY A 35 -1.36 -18.34 -30.06
C GLY A 35 -2.72 -18.26 -30.75
N GLU A 36 -3.47 -19.38 -30.79
CA GLU A 36 -4.83 -19.42 -31.33
C GLU A 36 -5.81 -18.60 -30.51
N LEU A 37 -5.76 -18.69 -29.17
CA LEU A 37 -6.59 -17.88 -28.28
C LEU A 37 -6.36 -16.38 -28.50
N LEU A 38 -5.11 -15.96 -28.63
CA LEU A 38 -4.79 -14.55 -28.91
C LEU A 38 -5.40 -14.09 -30.23
N LEU A 39 -5.47 -14.94 -31.26
CA LEU A 39 -6.13 -14.58 -32.51
C LEU A 39 -7.63 -14.30 -32.34
N LEU A 40 -8.26 -14.79 -31.28
CA LEU A 40 -9.68 -14.57 -31.00
C LEU A 40 -9.92 -13.49 -29.92
N ALA A 41 -8.87 -13.04 -29.23
CA ALA A 41 -8.99 -12.09 -28.13
C ALA A 41 -9.33 -10.67 -28.62
N ASP A 42 -10.35 -10.06 -28.00
CA ASP A 42 -10.71 -8.65 -28.18
C ASP A 42 -9.75 -7.72 -27.41
N ALA A 43 -9.27 -8.18 -26.26
CA ALA A 43 -8.32 -7.47 -25.41
C ALA A 43 -7.31 -8.46 -24.82
N VAL A 44 -6.08 -7.99 -24.62
CA VAL A 44 -4.98 -8.79 -24.06
C VAL A 44 -4.33 -8.00 -22.93
N ALA A 45 -4.49 -8.49 -21.71
CA ALA A 45 -3.86 -7.91 -20.52
C ALA A 45 -2.52 -8.63 -20.25
N THR A 46 -1.42 -7.87 -20.22
CA THR A 46 -0.09 -8.39 -19.91
C THR A 46 0.71 -7.38 -19.11
N THR A 47 1.81 -7.82 -18.49
CA THR A 47 2.84 -6.89 -18.01
C THR A 47 3.57 -6.23 -19.19
N PRO A 48 4.21 -5.06 -18.99
CA PRO A 48 5.00 -4.41 -20.04
C PRO A 48 6.05 -5.34 -20.67
N ALA A 49 6.76 -6.09 -19.83
CA ALA A 49 7.79 -7.03 -20.27
C ALA A 49 7.24 -8.16 -21.15
N LEU A 50 6.11 -8.77 -20.78
CA LEU A 50 5.47 -9.83 -21.57
C LEU A 50 4.89 -9.31 -22.89
N SER A 51 4.39 -8.07 -22.91
CA SER A 51 3.83 -7.45 -24.13
C SER A 51 4.85 -7.35 -25.28
N CYS A 52 6.15 -7.39 -24.94
CA CYS A 52 7.25 -7.29 -25.88
C CYS A 52 7.73 -8.67 -26.37
N GLN A 53 7.17 -9.76 -25.85
CA GLN A 53 7.55 -11.13 -26.19
C GLN A 53 6.50 -11.80 -27.09
N MET A 54 6.92 -12.79 -27.87
CA MET A 54 5.98 -13.63 -28.61
C MET A 54 5.20 -14.53 -27.64
N PRO A 55 3.91 -14.80 -27.87
CA PRO A 55 3.09 -14.34 -29.00
C PRO A 55 2.44 -12.94 -28.84
N TYR A 56 2.50 -12.32 -27.66
CA TYR A 56 1.80 -11.06 -27.35
C TYR A 56 2.22 -9.89 -28.24
N LYS A 57 3.52 -9.76 -28.52
CA LYS A 57 4.04 -8.73 -29.43
C LYS A 57 3.38 -8.79 -30.79
N ARG A 58 3.21 -10.00 -31.35
CA ARG A 58 2.55 -10.19 -32.64
C ARG A 58 1.09 -9.74 -32.59
N TRP A 59 0.36 -10.07 -31.52
CA TRP A 59 -1.01 -9.61 -31.34
C TRP A 59 -1.08 -8.08 -31.26
N LYS A 60 -0.23 -7.46 -30.43
CA LYS A 60 -0.12 -6.01 -30.27
C LYS A 60 0.11 -5.32 -31.62
N ASP A 61 1.09 -5.79 -32.39
CA ASP A 61 1.48 -5.17 -33.65
C ASP A 61 0.47 -5.39 -34.80
N SER A 62 -0.35 -6.44 -34.75
CA SER A 62 -1.26 -6.80 -35.85
C SER A 62 -2.74 -6.56 -35.57
N LYS A 63 -3.14 -6.50 -34.30
CA LYS A 63 -4.55 -6.35 -33.86
C LYS A 63 -4.76 -5.26 -32.82
N GLY A 64 -3.72 -4.78 -32.15
CA GLY A 64 -3.84 -3.75 -31.12
C GLY A 64 -4.23 -2.41 -31.72
N HIS A 65 -5.40 -1.88 -31.32
CA HIS A 65 -5.89 -0.57 -31.77
C HIS A 65 -5.71 0.55 -30.74
N ALA A 66 -5.45 0.19 -29.48
CA ALA A 66 -5.17 1.11 -28.40
C ALA A 66 -4.34 0.41 -27.33
N VAL A 67 -3.62 1.20 -26.53
CA VAL A 67 -2.90 0.74 -25.34
C VAL A 67 -3.54 1.38 -24.13
N VAL A 68 -3.87 0.56 -23.14
CA VAL A 68 -4.32 1.01 -21.83
C VAL A 68 -3.28 0.56 -20.82
N ILE A 69 -2.74 1.50 -20.05
CA ILE A 69 -1.81 1.22 -18.96
C ILE A 69 -2.51 1.62 -17.67
N ASP A 70 -2.78 0.64 -16.83
CA ASP A 70 -3.20 0.86 -15.45
C ASP A 70 -1.97 0.95 -14.53
N GLU A 71 -2.13 1.52 -13.34
CA GLU A 71 -1.04 1.80 -12.39
C GLU A 71 0.12 2.59 -13.04
N ALA A 72 -0.19 3.49 -13.97
CA ALA A 72 0.79 4.27 -14.74
C ALA A 72 1.67 5.19 -13.87
N GLY A 73 1.29 5.42 -12.61
CA GLY A 73 2.13 6.08 -11.59
C GLY A 73 3.34 5.24 -11.16
N ASN A 74 3.30 3.92 -11.35
CA ASN A 74 4.41 3.00 -11.09
C ASN A 74 5.21 2.65 -12.38
N ILE A 75 4.70 3.01 -13.56
CA ILE A 75 5.33 2.66 -14.83
C ILE A 75 6.47 3.62 -15.18
N SER A 76 7.65 3.05 -15.43
CA SER A 76 8.80 3.80 -15.92
C SER A 76 8.59 4.24 -17.38
N ARG A 77 9.20 5.36 -17.78
CA ARG A 77 9.15 5.81 -19.18
C ARG A 77 9.71 4.76 -20.16
N PRO A 78 10.85 4.09 -19.89
CA PRO A 78 11.33 3.00 -20.75
C PRO A 78 10.34 1.83 -20.90
N ASP A 79 9.67 1.42 -19.82
CA ASP A 79 8.66 0.36 -19.90
C ASP A 79 7.47 0.80 -20.75
N LEU A 80 6.98 2.03 -20.56
CA LEU A 80 5.93 2.59 -21.41
C LEU A 80 6.35 2.59 -22.89
N TYR A 81 7.56 3.06 -23.21
CA TYR A 81 8.03 3.10 -24.59
C TYR A 81 8.19 1.71 -25.20
N SER A 82 8.45 0.68 -24.38
CA SER A 82 8.50 -0.71 -24.85
C SER A 82 7.11 -1.23 -25.24
N VAL A 83 6.06 -0.78 -24.53
CA VAL A 83 4.67 -1.12 -24.85
C VAL A 83 4.14 -0.29 -26.02
N TRP A 84 4.17 1.04 -25.89
CA TRP A 84 3.54 1.98 -26.81
C TRP A 84 4.38 2.25 -28.06
N GLY A 85 5.70 2.39 -27.93
CA GLY A 85 6.62 2.61 -29.05
C GLY A 85 6.24 3.78 -29.98
N ASN A 86 6.75 3.74 -31.22
CA ASN A 86 6.35 4.65 -32.32
C ASN A 86 5.16 4.07 -33.10
N THR A 87 4.17 3.50 -32.41
CA THR A 87 3.00 2.88 -33.07
C THR A 87 1.93 3.89 -33.47
N MET A 88 1.97 5.11 -32.90
CA MET A 88 0.95 6.17 -33.08
C MET A 88 -0.48 5.74 -32.71
N ILE A 89 -0.67 4.59 -32.05
CA ILE A 89 -1.99 4.15 -31.58
C ILE A 89 -2.39 4.93 -30.32
N PRO A 90 -3.69 5.16 -30.08
CA PRO A 90 -4.19 5.80 -28.87
C PRO A 90 -3.64 5.16 -27.59
N LEU A 91 -3.18 6.00 -26.66
CA LEU A 91 -2.66 5.62 -25.35
C LEU A 91 -3.56 6.20 -24.24
N PHE A 92 -4.03 5.33 -23.35
CA PHE A 92 -4.72 5.70 -22.13
C PHE A 92 -3.86 5.34 -20.93
N LEU A 93 -3.51 6.34 -20.12
CA LEU A 93 -2.76 6.16 -18.87
C LEU A 93 -3.71 6.40 -17.69
N ALA A 94 -3.91 5.38 -16.88
CA ALA A 94 -4.62 5.46 -15.62
C ALA A 94 -3.66 5.13 -14.47
N GLY A 95 -3.72 5.91 -13.40
CA GLY A 95 -2.84 5.73 -12.24
C GLY A 95 -2.82 6.96 -11.36
N ASP A 96 -1.91 6.95 -10.40
CA ASP A 96 -1.79 8.00 -9.40
C ASP A 96 -0.32 8.27 -9.08
N GLU A 97 0.17 9.46 -9.45
CA GLU A 97 1.56 9.86 -9.21
C GLU A 97 1.88 10.07 -7.71
N LYS A 98 0.86 10.16 -6.85
CA LYS A 98 1.02 10.27 -5.40
C LYS A 98 1.08 8.91 -4.70
N GLN A 99 1.00 7.79 -5.44
CA GLN A 99 1.27 6.43 -4.95
C GLN A 99 2.67 5.97 -5.41
N LEU A 100 2.98 4.67 -5.32
CA LEU A 100 4.36 4.19 -5.50
C LEU A 100 4.93 4.56 -6.88
N PRO A 101 6.14 5.15 -6.92
CA PRO A 101 6.82 5.48 -8.15
C PRO A 101 7.51 4.23 -8.73
N PRO A 102 8.02 4.31 -9.96
CA PRO A 102 8.84 3.25 -10.54
C PRO A 102 10.05 2.91 -9.65
N ALA A 103 10.31 1.62 -9.47
CA ALA A 103 11.45 1.16 -8.67
C ALA A 103 12.78 1.36 -9.40
N VAL A 104 13.66 2.20 -8.84
CA VAL A 104 15.02 2.43 -9.36
C VAL A 104 16.05 1.76 -8.44
N MET A 105 16.32 0.48 -8.67
CA MET A 105 17.19 -0.33 -7.81
C MET A 105 18.62 0.23 -7.71
N SER A 106 19.13 0.85 -8.77
CA SER A 106 20.48 1.42 -8.82
C SER A 106 20.59 2.84 -8.28
N ALA A 107 19.53 3.38 -7.67
CA ALA A 107 19.50 4.77 -7.23
C ALA A 107 20.57 5.13 -6.20
N ASN A 108 20.93 4.16 -5.36
CA ASN A 108 21.91 4.34 -4.28
C ASN A 108 23.27 3.71 -4.59
N ASP A 109 23.45 3.14 -5.79
CA ASP A 109 24.69 2.48 -6.18
C ASP A 109 25.82 3.50 -6.34
N LYS A 110 26.97 3.20 -5.74
CA LYS A 110 28.16 4.05 -5.78
C LYS A 110 29.37 3.24 -6.23
N ASP A 111 30.27 3.91 -6.95
CA ASP A 111 31.59 3.36 -7.25
C ASP A 111 32.50 3.36 -6.02
N ASN A 112 33.70 2.78 -6.16
CA ASN A 112 34.70 2.74 -5.08
C ASN A 112 35.20 4.12 -4.63
N LYS A 113 34.87 5.18 -5.36
CA LYS A 113 35.21 6.57 -5.04
C LYS A 113 34.02 7.32 -4.43
N GLY A 114 32.90 6.65 -4.20
CA GLY A 114 31.67 7.23 -3.64
C GLY A 114 30.83 8.00 -4.64
N ASN A 115 31.15 7.99 -5.94
CA ASN A 115 30.34 8.64 -6.96
C ASN A 115 29.12 7.79 -7.27
N ALA A 116 27.96 8.44 -7.47
CA ALA A 116 26.76 7.75 -7.94
C ALA A 116 27.00 7.09 -9.31
N LEU A 117 26.72 5.78 -9.41
CA LEU A 117 26.76 5.02 -10.66
C LEU A 117 25.59 5.41 -11.56
N ASN A 118 24.38 5.49 -10.99
CA ASN A 118 23.21 5.99 -11.70
C ASN A 118 22.96 7.48 -11.41
N ARG A 119 23.54 8.34 -12.23
CA ARG A 119 23.36 9.81 -12.12
C ARG A 119 21.96 10.28 -12.54
N HIS A 120 21.19 9.43 -13.22
CA HIS A 120 19.84 9.73 -13.71
C HIS A 120 18.76 9.09 -12.84
N ALA A 121 19.10 8.56 -11.66
CA ALA A 121 18.15 7.85 -10.81
C ALA A 121 16.92 8.69 -10.44
N ALA A 122 17.12 9.99 -10.17
CA ALA A 122 16.02 10.90 -9.86
C ALA A 122 15.05 11.08 -11.04
N ASP A 123 15.57 11.18 -12.27
CA ASP A 123 14.75 11.27 -13.48
C ASP A 123 14.09 9.92 -13.80
N ALA A 124 14.79 8.80 -13.59
CA ALA A 124 14.24 7.46 -13.77
C ALA A 124 13.08 7.15 -12.79
N GLY A 125 13.04 7.81 -11.63
CA GLY A 125 11.95 7.73 -10.66
C GLY A 125 10.69 8.50 -11.05
N ILE A 126 10.73 9.33 -12.11
CA ILE A 126 9.56 10.03 -12.63
C ILE A 126 8.77 9.05 -13.49
N SER A 127 7.55 8.74 -13.07
CA SER A 127 6.64 7.86 -13.79
C SER A 127 6.24 8.45 -15.15
N ALA A 128 5.80 7.60 -16.07
CA ALA A 128 5.29 8.06 -17.35
C ALA A 128 4.07 8.98 -17.18
N LEU A 129 3.17 8.66 -16.24
CA LEU A 129 2.01 9.48 -15.93
C LEU A 129 2.41 10.88 -15.43
N GLU A 130 3.34 10.94 -14.47
CA GLU A 130 3.84 12.21 -13.94
C GLU A 130 4.52 13.05 -15.02
N PHE A 131 5.33 12.41 -15.87
CA PHE A 131 6.00 13.08 -16.98
C PHE A 131 5.01 13.76 -17.94
N PHE A 132 3.96 13.06 -18.38
CA PHE A 132 2.96 13.65 -19.27
C PHE A 132 2.15 14.76 -18.58
N LYS A 133 1.78 14.55 -17.30
CA LYS A 133 1.10 15.57 -16.49
C LYS A 133 1.93 16.85 -16.39
N VAL A 134 3.21 16.75 -16.07
CA VAL A 134 4.11 17.91 -15.89
C VAL A 134 4.40 18.61 -17.22
N THR A 135 4.39 17.89 -18.34
CA THR A 135 4.56 18.49 -19.68
C THR A 135 3.29 19.19 -20.20
N GLY A 136 2.19 19.17 -19.43
CA GLY A 136 0.98 19.94 -19.72
C GLY A 136 -0.13 19.14 -20.40
N TRP A 137 -0.03 17.81 -20.43
CA TRP A 137 -1.12 16.99 -20.94
C TRP A 137 -2.35 17.08 -20.01
N PRO A 138 -3.57 17.16 -20.57
CA PRO A 138 -4.77 17.23 -19.77
C PRO A 138 -4.97 15.92 -19.00
N VAL A 139 -5.11 16.01 -17.67
CA VAL A 139 -5.40 14.86 -16.80
C VAL A 139 -6.83 14.95 -16.31
N PHE A 140 -7.61 13.92 -16.60
CA PHE A 140 -8.92 13.75 -16.01
C PHE A 140 -8.77 13.17 -14.59
N ARG A 141 -9.36 13.83 -13.60
CA ARG A 141 -9.28 13.41 -12.19
C ARG A 141 -10.64 12.93 -11.71
N LEU A 142 -10.69 11.68 -11.25
CA LEU A 142 -11.85 11.13 -10.56
C LEU A 142 -12.01 11.82 -9.20
N ARG A 143 -13.25 12.23 -8.89
CA ARG A 143 -13.58 13.01 -7.69
C ARG A 143 -14.42 12.25 -6.67
N THR A 144 -14.84 11.04 -7.01
CA THR A 144 -15.69 10.21 -6.16
C THR A 144 -14.92 8.98 -5.72
N GLN A 145 -14.83 8.74 -4.41
CA GLN A 145 -14.30 7.51 -3.84
C GLN A 145 -15.43 6.49 -3.68
N LEU A 146 -15.17 5.25 -4.07
CA LEU A 146 -16.13 4.13 -4.09
C LEU A 146 -15.79 3.01 -3.08
N ARG A 147 -14.57 3.02 -2.53
CA ARG A 147 -13.98 1.93 -1.71
C ARG A 147 -14.21 2.11 -0.22
N MET A 148 -13.69 3.21 0.33
CA MET A 148 -13.54 3.41 1.76
C MET A 148 -14.84 3.89 2.39
N ALA A 149 -15.21 3.31 3.53
CA ALA A 149 -16.30 3.78 4.35
C ALA A 149 -16.12 5.27 4.66
N ARG A 150 -17.23 6.02 4.69
CA ARG A 150 -17.23 7.47 4.88
C ARG A 150 -16.41 7.85 6.12
N GLY A 151 -15.47 8.79 5.94
CA GLY A 151 -14.54 9.26 6.97
C GLY A 151 -13.12 8.70 6.86
N LEU A 152 -12.95 7.46 6.36
CA LEU A 152 -11.64 6.79 6.32
C LEU A 152 -10.68 7.36 5.26
N PHE A 153 -11.19 8.03 4.22
CA PHE A 153 -10.32 8.69 3.24
C PHE A 153 -9.92 10.11 3.64
N THR A 154 -10.48 10.68 4.71
CA THR A 154 -10.25 12.08 5.09
C THR A 154 -8.78 12.38 5.38
N LEU A 155 -8.05 11.45 6.00
CA LEU A 155 -6.62 11.65 6.25
C LEU A 155 -5.81 11.64 4.96
N SER A 156 -6.01 10.65 4.09
CA SER A 156 -5.32 10.60 2.80
C SER A 156 -5.66 11.83 1.94
N HIS A 157 -6.92 12.28 1.96
CA HIS A 157 -7.34 13.52 1.31
C HIS A 157 -6.60 14.75 1.85
N MET A 158 -6.57 14.92 3.17
CA MET A 158 -5.89 16.04 3.83
C MET A 158 -4.38 16.05 3.53
N LEU A 159 -3.73 14.90 3.61
CA LEU A 159 -2.27 14.77 3.51
C LEU A 159 -1.79 14.82 2.06
N PHE A 160 -2.52 14.16 1.14
CA PHE A 160 -2.03 13.93 -0.22
C PHE A 160 -2.90 14.56 -1.30
N TYR A 161 -4.22 14.71 -1.13
CA TYR A 161 -5.13 15.11 -2.22
C TYR A 161 -5.96 16.37 -1.92
N SER A 162 -5.43 17.29 -1.11
CA SER A 162 -6.15 18.51 -0.70
C SER A 162 -6.51 19.44 -1.86
N ASP A 163 -5.86 19.24 -3.01
CA ASP A 163 -6.10 19.94 -4.27
C ASP A 163 -7.30 19.39 -5.07
N VAL A 164 -7.90 18.27 -4.65
CA VAL A 164 -9.02 17.62 -5.35
C VAL A 164 -10.26 17.64 -4.49
N PRO A 165 -11.40 18.15 -4.98
CA PRO A 165 -12.68 17.92 -4.30
C PRO A 165 -12.96 16.41 -4.27
N CYS A 166 -13.22 15.87 -3.08
CA CYS A 166 -13.56 14.46 -2.90
C CYS A 166 -14.99 14.31 -2.40
N ALA A 167 -15.78 13.49 -3.11
CA ALA A 167 -17.10 13.04 -2.71
C ALA A 167 -17.04 11.55 -2.36
N TYR A 168 -17.90 11.12 -1.44
CA TYR A 168 -18.16 9.71 -1.19
C TYR A 168 -19.39 9.27 -1.98
N ASP A 169 -19.29 8.12 -2.62
CA ASP A 169 -20.46 7.48 -3.23
C ASP A 169 -21.41 6.91 -2.16
N ALA A 170 -22.61 6.53 -2.57
CA ALA A 170 -23.58 5.85 -1.72
C ALA A 170 -23.03 4.50 -1.21
N SER A 171 -22.17 3.82 -1.97
CA SER A 171 -21.51 2.57 -1.55
C SER A 171 -20.68 2.73 -0.28
N CYS A 172 -20.17 3.93 -0.01
CA CYS A 172 -19.34 4.25 1.15
C CYS A 172 -20.13 4.55 2.42
N ASP A 173 -21.47 4.47 2.39
CA ASP A 173 -22.30 4.69 3.56
C ASP A 173 -21.98 3.65 4.64
N ILE A 174 -21.55 4.10 5.81
CA ILE A 174 -21.20 3.22 6.92
C ILE A 174 -22.38 2.37 7.40
N ALA A 175 -23.64 2.68 7.05
CA ALA A 175 -24.80 1.86 7.36
C ALA A 175 -24.91 0.62 6.45
N SER A 176 -24.22 0.61 5.30
CA SER A 176 -24.19 -0.52 4.38
C SER A 176 -23.73 -1.81 5.08
N PRO A 177 -24.28 -2.98 4.71
CA PRO A 177 -23.79 -4.28 5.19
C PRO A 177 -22.29 -4.49 4.93
N ALA A 178 -21.77 -3.94 3.82
CA ALA A 178 -20.35 -4.04 3.46
C ALA A 178 -19.39 -3.44 4.51
N HIS A 179 -19.88 -2.48 5.31
CA HIS A 179 -19.10 -1.82 6.36
C HIS A 179 -19.45 -2.27 7.78
N ALA A 180 -20.23 -3.35 7.92
CA ALA A 180 -20.65 -3.85 9.23
C ALA A 180 -19.47 -4.30 10.10
N VAL A 181 -18.49 -5.00 9.51
CA VAL A 181 -17.26 -5.42 10.19
C VAL A 181 -16.48 -4.23 10.76
N GLY A 182 -16.48 -3.09 10.05
CA GLY A 182 -15.83 -1.86 10.51
C GLY A 182 -16.51 -1.24 11.72
N ARG A 183 -17.85 -1.28 11.78
CA ARG A 183 -18.63 -0.84 12.95
C ARG A 183 -18.39 -1.75 14.16
N LEU A 184 -18.29 -3.06 13.94
CA LEU A 184 -17.96 -4.02 15.00
C LEU A 184 -16.57 -3.76 15.56
N MET A 185 -15.58 -3.52 14.70
CA MET A 185 -14.21 -3.20 15.10
C MET A 185 -14.13 -1.87 15.87
N GLU A 186 -14.84 -0.83 15.41
CA GLU A 186 -14.94 0.45 16.15
C GLU A 186 -15.50 0.24 17.56
N ASN A 187 -16.59 -0.52 17.69
CA ASN A 187 -17.19 -0.81 18.99
C ASN A 187 -16.26 -1.62 19.89
N PHE A 188 -15.58 -2.64 19.34
CA PHE A 188 -14.60 -3.45 20.06
C PHE A 188 -13.44 -2.58 20.59
N MET A 189 -12.85 -1.74 19.73
CA MET A 189 -11.73 -0.88 20.11
C MET A 189 -12.14 0.12 21.20
N ARG A 190 -13.32 0.73 21.09
CA ARG A 190 -13.83 1.67 22.10
C ARG A 190 -14.20 0.98 23.42
N ALA A 191 -14.71 -0.24 23.39
CA ALA A 191 -14.97 -1.02 24.60
C ALA A 191 -13.66 -1.38 25.31
N LYS A 192 -12.60 -1.63 24.55
CA LYS A 192 -11.28 -1.98 25.08
C LYS A 192 -10.47 -0.78 25.57
N PHE A 193 -10.57 0.37 24.91
CA PHE A 193 -9.82 1.58 25.24
C PHE A 193 -10.78 2.75 25.50
N ALA A 194 -11.03 3.03 26.78
CA ALA A 194 -11.93 4.10 27.21
C ALA A 194 -11.47 5.51 26.79
N GLU A 195 -10.19 5.69 26.49
CA GLU A 195 -9.60 6.95 26.01
C GLU A 195 -9.94 7.28 24.54
N LEU A 196 -10.41 6.30 23.76
CA LEU A 196 -10.79 6.52 22.37
C LEU A 196 -12.09 7.32 22.27
N ARG A 197 -11.99 8.50 21.65
CA ARG A 197 -13.18 9.29 21.29
C ARG A 197 -13.98 8.56 20.19
N PRO A 198 -15.31 8.62 20.22
CA PRO A 198 -16.13 8.05 19.16
C PRO A 198 -15.83 8.71 17.81
N SER A 199 -15.93 7.92 16.73
CA SER A 199 -15.98 8.47 15.38
C SER A 199 -17.16 9.45 15.21
N PRO A 200 -17.06 10.47 14.34
CA PRO A 200 -18.18 11.35 14.03
C PRO A 200 -19.42 10.59 13.56
N GLN A 201 -20.59 11.21 13.69
CA GLN A 201 -21.84 10.59 13.25
C GLN A 201 -21.80 10.27 11.75
N ASN A 202 -22.19 9.05 11.39
CA ASN A 202 -22.19 8.53 10.02
C ASN A 202 -20.78 8.41 9.38
N GLU A 203 -19.73 8.34 10.20
CA GLU A 203 -18.36 8.13 9.76
C GLU A 203 -17.65 7.02 10.54
N LEU A 204 -16.62 6.44 9.94
CA LEU A 204 -15.61 5.63 10.62
C LEU A 204 -14.26 6.33 10.56
N ARG A 205 -13.48 6.18 11.63
CA ARG A 205 -12.13 6.73 11.75
C ARG A 205 -11.16 5.63 12.17
N GLU A 206 -9.98 5.66 11.56
CA GLU A 206 -8.81 4.89 11.97
C GLU A 206 -8.49 5.05 13.47
N VAL A 207 -7.86 4.01 14.03
CA VAL A 207 -7.29 4.01 15.38
C VAL A 207 -5.80 3.77 15.29
N PHE A 208 -5.04 4.52 16.08
CA PHE A 208 -3.63 4.26 16.30
C PHE A 208 -3.41 3.64 17.68
N VAL A 209 -2.77 2.48 17.71
CA VAL A 209 -2.35 1.80 18.93
C VAL A 209 -0.88 2.15 19.19
N HIS A 210 -0.66 3.00 20.18
CA HIS A 210 0.67 3.36 20.64
C HIS A 210 1.27 2.27 21.52
N CYS A 211 2.46 1.80 21.11
CA CYS A 211 3.28 0.81 21.81
C CYS A 211 4.54 1.46 22.41
N PRO A 212 4.41 2.22 23.52
CA PRO A 212 5.54 2.88 24.17
C PRO A 212 6.59 1.87 24.61
N GLY A 213 7.87 2.23 24.47
CA GLY A 213 8.99 1.40 24.91
C GLY A 213 9.22 0.12 24.09
N SER A 214 8.46 -0.11 23.01
CA SER A 214 8.75 -1.21 22.09
C SER A 214 10.13 -1.05 21.44
N GLU A 215 10.79 -2.17 21.15
CA GLU A 215 12.13 -2.18 20.54
C GLU A 215 12.09 -2.81 19.16
N SER A 216 12.71 -2.13 18.20
CA SER A 216 12.84 -2.60 16.82
C SER A 216 14.24 -3.18 16.61
N LYS A 217 14.30 -4.35 15.98
CA LYS A 217 15.54 -4.98 15.50
C LYS A 217 15.73 -4.64 14.03
N VAL A 218 16.96 -4.32 13.65
CA VAL A 218 17.35 -4.02 12.27
C VAL A 218 18.31 -5.11 11.79
N ASP A 219 17.99 -5.75 10.67
CA ASP A 219 18.86 -6.76 10.06
C ASP A 219 20.00 -6.14 9.23
N ALA A 220 20.89 -6.98 8.69
CA ALA A 220 22.04 -6.54 7.89
C ALA A 220 21.65 -5.77 6.61
N ASN A 221 20.43 -5.97 6.10
CA ASN A 221 19.90 -5.29 4.92
C ASN A 221 19.15 -4.00 5.27
N GLY A 222 19.11 -3.62 6.55
CA GLY A 222 18.40 -2.44 7.03
C GLY A 222 16.89 -2.63 7.18
N SER A 223 16.38 -3.85 7.04
CA SER A 223 14.98 -4.16 7.25
C SER A 223 14.68 -4.32 8.74
N GLN A 224 13.53 -3.79 9.18
CA GLN A 224 13.18 -3.66 10.60
C GLN A 224 12.09 -4.65 11.01
N SER A 225 12.11 -5.07 12.27
CA SER A 225 11.04 -5.88 12.87
C SER A 225 10.81 -5.44 14.32
N ASN A 226 9.55 -5.44 14.76
CA ASN A 226 9.19 -5.09 16.13
C ASN A 226 8.20 -6.13 16.69
N LEU A 227 8.73 -7.11 17.43
CA LEU A 227 7.93 -8.22 17.96
C LEU A 227 6.80 -7.74 18.88
N ARG A 228 7.03 -6.69 19.69
CA ARG A 228 6.04 -6.21 20.65
C ARG A 228 4.84 -5.57 19.94
N GLN A 229 5.08 -4.75 18.93
CA GLN A 229 4.01 -4.19 18.09
C GLN A 229 3.21 -5.30 17.41
N VAL A 230 3.90 -6.34 16.90
CA VAL A 230 3.26 -7.51 16.28
C VAL A 230 2.38 -8.27 17.27
N GLN A 231 2.90 -8.61 18.44
CA GLN A 231 2.14 -9.32 19.48
C GLN A 231 0.89 -8.56 19.92
N ILE A 232 1.01 -7.23 20.10
CA ILE A 232 -0.14 -6.39 20.46
C ILE A 232 -1.20 -6.42 19.35
N ALA A 233 -0.79 -6.23 18.09
CA ALA A 233 -1.69 -6.23 16.95
C ALA A 233 -2.43 -7.58 16.80
N VAL A 234 -1.68 -8.68 16.83
CA VAL A 234 -2.24 -10.03 16.65
C VAL A 234 -3.14 -10.42 17.82
N ALA A 235 -2.77 -10.09 19.06
CA ALA A 235 -3.61 -10.35 20.23
C ALA A 235 -4.93 -9.55 20.21
N LEU A 236 -4.93 -8.33 19.67
CA LEU A 236 -6.15 -7.56 19.46
C LEU A 236 -7.07 -8.23 18.43
N LEU A 237 -6.50 -8.69 17.31
CA LEU A 237 -7.25 -9.39 16.28
C LEU A 237 -7.82 -10.71 16.78
N ASP A 238 -7.02 -11.52 17.49
CA ASP A 238 -7.50 -12.76 18.11
C ASP A 238 -8.72 -12.50 19.00
N GLN A 239 -8.64 -11.50 19.87
CA GLN A 239 -9.75 -11.15 20.76
C GLN A 239 -10.98 -10.68 19.98
N PHE A 240 -10.79 -9.82 18.96
CA PHE A 240 -11.87 -9.34 18.12
C PHE A 240 -12.59 -10.50 17.43
N VAL A 241 -11.84 -11.39 16.76
CA VAL A 241 -12.39 -12.54 16.04
C VAL A 241 -13.06 -13.51 17.01
N ARG A 242 -12.46 -13.81 18.16
CA ARG A 242 -13.04 -14.74 19.14
C ARG A 242 -14.34 -14.24 19.76
N ILE A 243 -14.47 -12.93 20.01
CA ILE A 243 -15.71 -12.33 20.53
C ILE A 243 -16.83 -12.41 19.49
N HIS A 244 -16.49 -12.37 18.20
CA HIS A 244 -17.43 -12.37 17.09
C HIS A 244 -17.44 -13.70 16.30
N ARG A 245 -16.98 -14.81 16.91
CA ARG A 245 -16.84 -16.12 16.24
C ARG A 245 -18.12 -16.66 15.58
N ASP A 246 -19.28 -16.28 16.12
CA ASP A 246 -20.59 -16.73 15.65
C ASP A 246 -21.32 -15.62 14.86
N ASP A 247 -20.65 -14.49 14.59
CA ASP A 247 -21.18 -13.38 13.82
C ASP A 247 -20.75 -13.51 12.34
N PRO A 248 -21.68 -13.76 11.40
CA PRO A 248 -21.35 -13.97 9.99
C PRO A 248 -20.78 -12.73 9.30
N ARG A 249 -20.74 -11.57 9.97
CA ARG A 249 -20.16 -10.33 9.47
C ARG A 249 -18.65 -10.24 9.73
N VAL A 250 -18.06 -11.20 10.44
CA VAL A 250 -16.63 -11.25 10.76
C VAL A 250 -16.04 -12.53 10.19
N ASP A 251 -15.31 -12.40 9.08
CA ASP A 251 -14.50 -13.46 8.51
C ASP A 251 -13.01 -13.11 8.70
N PRO A 252 -12.17 -14.00 9.25
CA PRO A 252 -10.73 -13.78 9.27
C PRO A 252 -10.12 -13.48 7.89
N ALA A 253 -10.70 -14.01 6.80
CA ALA A 253 -10.24 -13.75 5.43
C ALA A 253 -10.45 -12.30 4.98
N ASP A 254 -11.31 -11.55 5.65
CA ASP A 254 -11.55 -10.12 5.41
C ASP A 254 -10.48 -9.21 6.03
N ILE A 255 -9.54 -9.77 6.79
CA ILE A 255 -8.50 -9.07 7.52
C ILE A 255 -7.15 -9.28 6.83
N VAL A 256 -6.42 -8.19 6.58
CA VAL A 256 -5.04 -8.26 6.09
C VAL A 256 -4.13 -7.41 6.97
N ILE A 257 -2.96 -7.98 7.30
CA ILE A 257 -1.90 -7.26 8.01
C ILE A 257 -0.82 -6.85 7.00
N ILE A 258 -0.48 -5.56 7.00
CA ILE A 258 0.60 -5.01 6.18
C ILE A 258 1.67 -4.37 7.05
N ALA A 259 2.92 -4.42 6.58
CA ALA A 259 4.04 -3.73 7.22
C ALA A 259 5.01 -3.15 6.18
N PRO A 260 5.76 -2.08 6.51
CA PRO A 260 6.74 -1.52 5.57
C PRO A 260 7.95 -2.44 5.31
N TYR A 261 8.24 -3.38 6.21
CA TYR A 261 9.47 -4.15 6.22
C TYR A 261 9.23 -5.65 6.11
N THR A 262 10.01 -6.33 5.25
CA THR A 262 9.95 -7.78 5.05
C THR A 262 10.28 -8.56 6.32
N ALA A 263 11.22 -8.08 7.15
CA ALA A 263 11.54 -8.71 8.43
C ALA A 263 10.37 -8.64 9.42
N ASN A 264 9.60 -7.55 9.40
CA ASN A 264 8.39 -7.43 10.20
C ASN A 264 7.28 -8.35 9.66
N VAL A 265 7.11 -8.44 8.33
CA VAL A 265 6.17 -9.39 7.68
C VAL A 265 6.46 -10.83 8.10
N ALA A 266 7.73 -11.25 8.07
CA ALA A 266 8.11 -12.59 8.52
C ALA A 266 7.79 -12.82 10.01
N THR A 267 7.97 -11.78 10.83
CA THR A 267 7.63 -11.83 12.27
C THR A 267 6.11 -11.94 12.49
N ILE A 268 5.31 -11.22 11.70
CA ILE A 268 3.84 -11.29 11.74
C ILE A 268 3.36 -12.68 11.37
N ASN A 269 3.83 -13.23 10.24
CA ASN A 269 3.40 -14.54 9.77
C ASN A 269 3.75 -15.66 10.75
N ARG A 270 4.88 -15.55 11.45
CA ARG A 270 5.22 -16.49 12.54
C ARG A 270 4.30 -16.31 13.76
N GLU A 271 3.97 -15.07 14.12
CA GLU A 271 3.10 -14.81 15.28
C GLU A 271 1.66 -15.28 15.02
N LEU A 272 1.13 -15.11 13.80
CA LEU A 272 -0.21 -15.56 13.41
C LEU A 272 -0.41 -17.07 13.61
N GLN A 273 0.63 -17.87 13.43
CA GLN A 273 0.57 -19.33 13.64
C GLN A 273 0.26 -19.75 15.08
N ASN A 274 0.41 -18.84 16.04
CA ASN A 274 0.12 -19.12 17.45
C ASN A 274 -1.38 -18.96 17.81
N TYR A 275 -2.24 -18.56 16.86
CA TYR A 275 -3.63 -18.20 17.11
C TYR A 275 -4.59 -18.94 16.16
N ASP A 276 -5.26 -19.97 16.68
CA ASP A 276 -6.22 -20.77 15.89
C ASP A 276 -7.38 -19.94 15.32
N SER A 277 -7.80 -18.88 16.02
CA SER A 277 -8.87 -17.99 15.56
C SER A 277 -8.50 -17.22 14.29
N LEU A 278 -7.21 -17.12 13.96
CA LEU A 278 -6.70 -16.32 12.85
C LEU A 278 -6.24 -17.16 11.65
N GLN A 279 -6.53 -18.47 11.62
CA GLN A 279 -6.10 -19.36 10.52
C GLN A 279 -6.61 -18.93 9.13
N GLY A 280 -7.72 -18.19 9.05
CA GLY A 280 -8.25 -17.67 7.79
C GLY A 280 -7.66 -16.32 7.35
N VAL A 281 -6.85 -15.65 8.19
CA VAL A 281 -6.21 -14.37 7.85
C VAL A 281 -5.19 -14.61 6.74
N GLU A 282 -5.22 -13.79 5.69
CA GLU A 282 -4.22 -13.89 4.62
C GLU A 282 -2.79 -13.68 5.15
N PRO A 283 -1.78 -14.31 4.53
CA PRO A 283 -0.39 -14.04 4.85
C PRO A 283 -0.09 -12.54 4.76
N ALA A 284 0.56 -12.01 5.80
CA ALA A 284 0.93 -10.61 5.85
C ALA A 284 1.82 -10.24 4.66
N ALA A 285 1.67 -9.02 4.17
CA ALA A 285 2.36 -8.50 2.99
C ALA A 285 3.09 -7.20 3.28
N THR A 286 4.04 -6.84 2.42
CA THR A 286 4.62 -5.49 2.48
C THR A 286 3.65 -4.48 1.87
N VAL A 287 3.75 -3.21 2.27
CA VAL A 287 2.98 -2.12 1.63
C VAL A 287 3.17 -2.13 0.11
N ASP A 288 4.42 -2.31 -0.34
CA ASP A 288 4.78 -2.33 -1.76
C ASP A 288 4.14 -3.52 -2.51
N SER A 289 4.13 -4.73 -1.92
CA SER A 289 3.53 -5.92 -2.55
C SER A 289 2.00 -5.97 -2.46
N PHE A 290 1.40 -5.15 -1.59
CA PHE A 290 -0.06 -5.06 -1.44
C PHE A 290 -0.67 -3.89 -2.25
N GLN A 291 0.10 -3.23 -3.11
CA GLN A 291 -0.44 -2.24 -4.04
C GLN A 291 -1.52 -2.86 -4.95
N GLY A 292 -2.56 -2.09 -5.26
CA GLY A 292 -3.69 -2.55 -6.09
C GLY A 292 -4.66 -3.50 -5.38
N ARG A 293 -4.29 -4.07 -4.24
CA ARG A 293 -5.15 -4.93 -3.41
C ARG A 293 -5.89 -4.11 -2.35
N GLU A 294 -6.94 -4.70 -1.81
CA GLU A 294 -7.81 -4.09 -0.79
C GLU A 294 -8.40 -5.17 0.12
N ALA A 295 -8.70 -4.80 1.37
CA ALA A 295 -9.35 -5.70 2.34
C ALA A 295 -10.36 -4.94 3.20
N SER A 296 -11.29 -5.67 3.82
CA SER A 296 -12.30 -5.07 4.69
C SER A 296 -11.67 -4.42 5.92
N ILE A 297 -10.74 -5.11 6.58
CA ILE A 297 -9.92 -4.57 7.67
C ILE A 297 -8.45 -4.62 7.27
N ILE A 298 -7.75 -3.49 7.44
CA ILE A 298 -6.29 -3.43 7.32
C ILE A 298 -5.68 -3.15 8.69
N VAL A 299 -4.66 -3.93 9.04
CA VAL A 299 -3.79 -3.66 10.18
C VAL A 299 -2.41 -3.26 9.67
N LEU A 300 -2.03 -2.00 9.86
CA LEU A 300 -0.73 -1.46 9.49
C LEU A 300 0.20 -1.49 10.71
N ILE A 301 1.25 -2.32 10.67
CA ILE A 301 2.26 -2.38 11.72
C ILE A 301 3.53 -1.65 11.26
N LEU A 302 3.82 -0.50 11.87
CA LEU A 302 4.91 0.38 11.42
C LEU A 302 6.29 -0.27 11.57
N GLY A 303 6.51 -1.03 12.64
CA GLY A 303 7.79 -1.68 12.91
C GLY A 303 8.91 -0.71 13.32
N THR A 304 8.59 0.59 13.43
CA THR A 304 9.51 1.68 13.78
C THR A 304 9.21 2.25 15.16
N THR A 305 10.21 2.91 15.73
CA THR A 305 10.17 3.57 17.05
C THR A 305 10.84 4.94 16.98
N GLU A 306 10.71 5.76 18.01
CA GLU A 306 11.47 7.02 18.13
C GLU A 306 12.97 6.81 17.92
N LYS A 307 13.52 5.69 18.41
CA LYS A 307 14.96 5.36 18.29
C LYS A 307 15.37 5.01 16.86
N THR A 308 14.55 4.24 16.13
CA THR A 308 14.88 3.85 14.75
C THR A 308 14.48 4.92 13.73
N GLY A 309 13.55 5.78 14.12
CA GLY A 309 12.90 6.78 13.30
C GLY A 309 11.94 6.20 12.24
N PRO A 310 11.35 7.08 11.41
CA PRO A 310 10.18 6.77 10.57
C PRO A 310 10.46 5.83 9.40
N GLY A 311 11.74 5.67 9.02
CA GLY A 311 12.14 4.68 8.03
C GLY A 311 11.34 4.77 6.72
N PHE A 312 10.75 3.66 6.26
CA PHE A 312 9.99 3.60 5.01
C PHE A 312 8.68 4.38 5.04
N THR A 313 8.15 4.68 6.23
CA THR A 313 6.94 5.51 6.38
C THR A 313 7.21 7.01 6.31
N ALA A 314 8.48 7.42 6.19
CA ALA A 314 8.85 8.78 5.83
C ALA A 314 8.55 9.09 4.35
N ASP A 315 8.47 8.05 3.52
CA ASP A 315 8.07 8.16 2.12
C ASP A 315 6.56 8.39 2.02
N GLU A 316 6.18 9.53 1.44
CA GLU A 316 4.78 9.98 1.37
C GLU A 316 3.93 9.08 0.47
N GLN A 317 4.52 8.53 -0.60
CA GLN A 317 3.84 7.66 -1.55
C GLN A 317 3.53 6.29 -0.93
N ARG A 318 4.49 5.70 -0.21
CA ARG A 318 4.27 4.49 0.58
C ARG A 318 3.26 4.69 1.70
N LEU A 319 3.33 5.83 2.39
CA LEU A 319 2.36 6.15 3.44
C LEU A 319 0.94 6.28 2.86
N ASN A 320 0.79 6.94 1.72
CA ASN A 320 -0.49 7.09 1.04
C ASN A 320 -1.11 5.74 0.63
N VAL A 321 -0.29 4.84 0.09
CA VAL A 321 -0.71 3.46 -0.23
C VAL A 321 -1.18 2.76 1.03
N ALA A 322 -0.38 2.78 2.11
CA ALA A 322 -0.70 2.12 3.37
C ALA A 322 -2.00 2.63 4.02
N LEU A 323 -2.34 3.90 3.83
CA LEU A 323 -3.55 4.53 4.37
C LEU A 323 -4.80 4.38 3.48
N SER A 324 -4.72 3.68 2.34
CA SER A 324 -5.81 3.62 1.35
C SER A 324 -6.20 2.21 0.90
N ARG A 325 -5.82 1.18 1.68
CA ARG A 325 -6.08 -0.24 1.37
C ARG A 325 -7.36 -0.79 2.01
N GLN A 326 -7.82 -0.16 3.09
CA GLN A 326 -8.99 -0.58 3.84
C GLN A 326 -10.29 -0.20 3.14
N LYS A 327 -11.30 -1.06 3.25
CA LYS A 327 -12.69 -0.71 2.91
C LYS A 327 -13.44 -0.22 4.15
N SER A 328 -13.32 -0.92 5.26
CA SER A 328 -14.21 -0.75 6.41
C SER A 328 -13.51 -0.33 7.69
N TYR A 329 -12.22 -0.65 7.87
CA TYR A 329 -11.47 -0.22 9.06
C TYR A 329 -9.95 -0.24 8.86
N LEU A 330 -9.26 0.74 9.45
CA LEU A 330 -7.81 0.80 9.52
C LEU A 330 -7.33 0.87 10.98
N LEU A 331 -6.56 -0.13 11.38
CA LEU A 331 -5.84 -0.17 12.65
C LEU A 331 -4.36 0.06 12.40
N ILE A 332 -3.78 1.11 12.97
CA ILE A 332 -2.35 1.40 12.88
C ILE A 332 -1.71 1.01 14.21
N VAL A 333 -0.61 0.28 14.20
CA VAL A 333 0.12 -0.14 15.41
C VAL A 333 1.58 0.31 15.31
N GLY A 334 2.05 1.06 16.30
CA GLY A 334 3.39 1.62 16.25
C GLY A 334 3.77 2.53 17.42
N ASP A 335 4.87 3.24 17.25
CA ASP A 335 5.28 4.31 18.16
C ASP A 335 4.78 5.65 17.63
N ILE A 336 3.89 6.33 18.36
CA ILE A 336 3.35 7.62 17.94
C ILE A 336 4.44 8.71 17.95
N ASN A 337 5.50 8.52 18.73
CA ASN A 337 6.60 9.46 18.86
C ASN A 337 7.75 9.17 17.86
N VAL A 338 7.51 8.34 16.83
CA VAL A 338 8.49 8.03 15.78
C VAL A 338 9.02 9.27 15.05
N THR A 339 8.25 10.35 15.03
CA THR A 339 8.65 11.68 14.52
C THR A 339 8.84 12.70 15.65
N GLY A 340 9.27 12.24 16.82
CA GLY A 340 9.36 13.01 18.07
C GLY A 340 8.01 13.14 18.81
N PRO A 341 8.00 13.70 20.03
CA PRO A 341 6.83 13.74 20.90
C PRO A 341 5.59 14.38 20.26
N VAL A 342 4.48 13.65 20.21
CA VAL A 342 3.17 14.14 19.72
C VAL A 342 2.37 14.66 20.92
N GLY A 343 2.71 15.85 21.41
CA GLY A 343 2.06 16.46 22.59
C GLY A 343 2.86 17.59 23.24
N ALA A 344 4.18 17.61 23.05
CA ALA A 344 5.01 18.77 23.38
C ALA A 344 4.92 19.81 22.25
N ARG A 345 4.70 21.07 22.61
CA ARG A 345 4.85 22.20 21.68
C ARG A 345 6.28 22.11 21.12
N ALA A 346 6.43 22.01 19.80
CA ALA A 346 7.76 21.97 19.18
C ALA A 346 8.61 23.11 19.77
N PRO A 347 9.87 22.87 20.18
CA PRO A 347 10.72 23.96 20.63
C PRO A 347 10.79 25.01 19.51
N ALA A 348 10.51 26.26 19.86
CA ALA A 348 10.53 27.36 18.92
C ALA A 348 11.98 27.54 18.40
N VAL A 349 12.28 26.99 17.23
CA VAL A 349 13.54 27.28 16.53
C VAL A 349 13.30 28.54 15.69
N GLY A 350 14.17 29.54 15.90
CA GLY A 350 13.99 30.93 15.47
C GLY A 350 13.56 31.10 14.00
N ALA A 351 12.60 32.01 13.79
CA ALA A 351 12.11 32.38 12.48
C ALA A 351 13.19 33.04 11.63
N GLY A 352 13.71 32.32 10.64
CA GLY A 352 14.43 32.92 9.51
C GLY A 352 13.43 33.65 8.60
N ARG A 353 13.61 34.97 8.44
CA ARG A 353 12.85 35.77 7.47
C ARG A 353 13.29 35.41 6.05
N GLY A 354 12.35 35.01 5.18
CA GLY A 354 12.61 34.72 3.76
C GLY A 354 11.43 35.14 2.89
N GLY A 355 11.74 35.78 1.75
CA GLY A 355 10.82 36.50 0.87
C GLY A 355 9.84 35.65 0.05
N ARG A 356 9.03 36.36 -0.75
CA ARG A 356 7.89 35.88 -1.55
C ARG A 356 8.24 34.73 -2.50
N GLY A 357 7.37 33.73 -2.57
CA GLY A 357 7.17 32.87 -3.74
C GLY A 357 7.99 31.58 -3.81
N GLY A 358 7.86 30.70 -2.82
CA GLY A 358 8.38 29.33 -2.83
C GLY A 358 8.19 28.67 -1.47
N TYR A 359 7.78 27.41 -1.40
CA TYR A 359 7.71 26.67 -0.13
C TYR A 359 9.12 26.55 0.46
N VAL A 360 9.37 27.21 1.59
CA VAL A 360 10.59 27.04 2.38
C VAL A 360 10.29 25.98 3.45
N PRO A 361 10.95 24.81 3.43
CA PRO A 361 10.77 23.79 4.46
C PRO A 361 11.07 24.39 5.85
N ARG A 362 10.19 24.15 6.82
CA ARG A 362 10.42 24.61 8.20
C ARG A 362 11.38 23.63 8.87
N ALA A 363 12.20 24.09 9.83
CA ALA A 363 13.08 23.20 10.61
C ALA A 363 12.32 22.07 11.34
N THR A 364 11.00 22.22 11.53
CA THR A 364 10.07 21.23 12.09
C THR A 364 9.76 20.04 11.16
N ASP A 365 10.17 20.11 9.90
CA ASP A 365 9.89 19.08 8.88
C ASP A 365 10.93 17.94 8.92
N TYR A 366 12.06 18.15 9.62
CA TYR A 366 13.18 17.23 9.73
C TYR A 366 13.34 16.71 11.16
N PHE A 367 13.53 15.40 11.28
CA PHE A 367 13.68 14.70 12.56
C PHE A 367 15.08 14.12 12.67
N GLN A 368 15.72 14.36 13.80
CA GLN A 368 17.07 13.88 14.10
C GLN A 368 17.02 12.48 14.68
N ILE A 369 17.68 11.53 14.03
CA ILE A 369 17.80 10.15 14.51
C ILE A 369 19.27 9.86 14.76
N ALA A 370 19.58 9.33 15.94
CA ALA A 370 20.91 8.83 16.24
C ALA A 370 21.17 7.52 15.47
N ARG A 371 22.20 7.49 14.63
CA ARG A 371 22.69 6.26 13.97
C ARG A 371 24.20 6.14 14.21
N GLY A 372 24.60 5.19 15.06
CA GLY A 372 26.00 5.02 15.44
C GLY A 372 26.54 6.27 16.14
N ASN A 373 27.66 6.82 15.64
CA ASN A 373 28.30 8.03 16.17
C ASN A 373 27.78 9.35 15.54
N GLY A 374 26.69 9.31 14.76
CA GLY A 374 26.18 10.47 14.02
C GLY A 374 24.66 10.68 14.14
N VAL A 375 24.21 11.85 13.69
CA VAL A 375 22.79 12.24 13.62
C VAL A 375 22.37 12.33 12.15
N VAL A 376 21.26 11.69 11.79
CA VAL A 376 20.65 11.76 10.45
C VAL A 376 19.38 12.59 10.52
N ASN A 377 19.24 13.56 9.63
CA ASN A 377 18.01 14.34 9.46
C ASN A 377 17.10 13.64 8.44
N ILE A 378 15.93 13.18 8.88
CA ILE A 378 14.91 12.58 8.00
C ILE A 378 13.71 13.51 7.90
N ARG A 379 13.28 13.80 6.67
CA ARG A 379 12.03 14.54 6.42
C ARG A 379 10.86 13.57 6.42
N ALA A 380 9.85 13.81 7.26
CA ALA A 380 8.68 12.93 7.38
C ALA A 380 7.40 13.76 7.66
N VAL A 381 7.11 14.72 6.78
CA VAL A 381 6.05 15.72 6.99
C VAL A 381 4.66 15.07 6.98
N ALA A 382 4.35 14.25 5.97
CA ALA A 382 3.06 13.57 5.88
C ALA A 382 2.81 12.64 7.08
N LEU A 383 3.83 11.87 7.49
CA LEU A 383 3.74 11.01 8.68
C LEU A 383 3.52 11.83 9.95
N ARG A 384 4.22 12.96 10.13
CA ARG A 384 3.99 13.84 11.28
C ARG A 384 2.57 14.40 11.27
N GLY A 385 2.08 14.82 10.10
CA GLY A 385 0.71 15.29 9.91
C GLY A 385 -0.33 14.24 10.28
N LEU A 386 -0.13 12.99 9.84
CA LEU A 386 -0.94 11.84 10.20
C LEU A 386 -1.03 11.66 11.73
N LEU A 387 0.12 11.56 12.41
CA LEU A 387 0.17 11.27 13.83
C LEU A 387 -0.46 12.40 14.66
N LEU A 388 -0.21 13.66 14.28
CA LEU A 388 -0.87 14.82 14.91
C LEU A 388 -2.38 14.82 14.69
N ALA A 389 -2.85 14.51 13.48
CA ALA A 389 -4.28 14.49 13.17
C ALA A 389 -5.03 13.42 14.00
N ILE A 390 -4.47 12.21 14.09
CA ILE A 390 -5.04 11.12 14.89
C ILE A 390 -5.02 11.46 16.39
N GLN A 391 -3.91 12.00 16.90
CA GLN A 391 -3.81 12.45 18.30
C GLN A 391 -4.86 13.52 18.62
N ASN A 392 -4.98 14.55 17.79
CA ASN A 392 -5.93 15.65 17.99
C ASN A 392 -7.39 15.18 17.91
N ALA A 393 -7.67 14.17 17.08
CA ALA A 393 -8.97 13.51 17.00
C ALA A 393 -9.30 12.66 18.24
N GLY A 394 -8.32 12.41 19.13
CA GLY A 394 -8.49 11.53 20.29
C GLY A 394 -8.65 10.07 19.88
N ARG A 395 -7.96 9.66 18.81
CA ARG A 395 -8.04 8.32 18.20
C ARG A 395 -6.78 7.49 18.43
N VAL A 396 -6.10 7.77 19.54
CA VAL A 396 -4.89 7.07 19.98
C VAL A 396 -5.23 6.26 21.23
N ALA A 397 -4.95 4.96 21.17
CA ALA A 397 -5.03 4.04 22.29
C ALA A 397 -3.61 3.66 22.72
N THR A 398 -3.32 3.69 24.01
CA THR A 398 -2.00 3.39 24.56
C THR A 398 -2.02 2.02 25.24
N PHE A 399 -1.16 1.11 24.79
CA PHE A 399 -0.88 -0.10 25.56
C PHE A 399 0.24 0.20 26.57
N ALA A 400 -0.13 0.32 27.84
CA ALA A 400 0.85 0.28 28.92
C ALA A 400 1.54 -1.10 28.97
N ILE A 401 2.83 -1.10 29.28
CA ILE A 401 3.67 -2.30 29.38
C ILE A 401 3.17 -3.24 30.46
#